data_AF-A0A3N7H026-F1
#
_entry.id   AF-A0A3N7H026-F1
#
_cell.length_a   1.000
_cell.length_b   1.000
_cell.length_c   1.000
_cell.angle_alpha   90.00
_cell.angle_beta   90.00
_cell.angle_gamma   90.00
#
_symmetry.space_group_name_H-M   'P 1'
#
loop_
_entity.id
_entity.type
_entity.pdbx_description
1 polymer ?
#
loop_
_entity_poly.entity_id
_entity_poly.type
_entity_poly.pdbx_seq_one_letter_code
_entity_poly.pdbx_strand_id
1 'polypeptide(L)'
;MHADRYLVKTVLKDILKFRGFVIFDWKGIDMITYPPHSNYTESVLKGISAGIDMIMVPYNHTEFINIVIDLVNNNYISTDRIDDVVKRILRVKFTLGLFETPLAEETLVDQLGSQRFGKGSCEEVTCVVEEWRECRCSSSTPP
;
A
#
# COMPACT_ATOMS: atom_id res chain seq x y z
N MET A 1 5.19 -14.69 -2.69
CA MET A 1 5.44 -13.35 -3.28
C MET A 1 5.56 -12.26 -2.22
N HIS A 2 4.63 -12.16 -1.28
CA HIS A 2 4.63 -11.06 -0.29
C HIS A 2 5.81 -11.04 0.72
N ALA A 3 6.53 -12.15 0.90
CA ALA A 3 7.72 -12.24 1.75
C ALA A 3 9.03 -12.32 0.95
N ASP A 4 9.04 -11.88 -0.31
CA ASP A 4 10.24 -11.93 -1.15
C ASP A 4 11.22 -10.80 -0.79
N ARG A 5 12.22 -11.16 0.03
CA ARG A 5 13.27 -10.25 0.46
C ARG A 5 14.14 -9.74 -0.69
N TYR A 6 14.34 -10.54 -1.75
CA TYR A 6 15.19 -10.11 -2.87
C TYR A 6 14.53 -8.95 -3.62
N LEU A 7 13.25 -9.10 -3.97
CA LEU A 7 12.53 -8.05 -4.70
C LEU A 7 12.33 -6.78 -3.85
N VAL A 8 11.90 -6.94 -2.60
CA VAL A 8 11.56 -5.79 -1.75
C VAL A 8 12.80 -5.07 -1.23
N LYS A 9 13.78 -5.81 -0.68
CA LYS A 9 14.97 -5.17 -0.11
C LYS A 9 16.01 -4.89 -1.19
N THR A 10 16.40 -5.90 -1.95
CA THR A 10 17.54 -5.77 -2.88
C THR A 10 17.15 -4.93 -4.10
N VAL A 11 16.05 -5.27 -4.78
CA VAL A 11 15.67 -4.55 -5.99
C VAL A 11 15.08 -3.18 -5.66
N LEU A 12 14.00 -3.13 -4.87
CA LEU A 12 13.28 -1.88 -4.65
C LEU A 12 14.05 -0.88 -3.76
N LYS A 13 14.58 -1.32 -2.61
CA LYS A 13 15.25 -0.41 -1.68
C LYS A 13 16.71 -0.16 -2.04
N ASP A 14 17.47 -1.21 -2.38
CA ASP A 14 18.92 -1.07 -2.58
C ASP A 14 19.28 -0.66 -4.01
N ILE A 15 18.66 -1.24 -5.05
CA ILE A 15 18.97 -0.92 -6.46
C ILE A 15 18.21 0.33 -6.92
N LEU A 16 16.88 0.34 -6.78
CA LEU A 16 16.03 1.46 -7.21
C LEU A 16 16.05 2.65 -6.24
N LYS A 17 16.74 2.52 -5.09
CA LYS A 17 16.88 3.55 -4.07
C LYS A 17 15.55 4.12 -3.57
N PHE A 18 14.51 3.28 -3.48
CA PHE A 18 13.21 3.71 -3.00
C PHE A 18 13.27 4.24 -1.56
N ARG A 19 12.87 5.50 -1.39
CA ARG A 19 12.93 6.24 -0.11
C ARG A 19 11.60 6.36 0.62
N GLY A 20 10.52 5.87 0.03
CA GLY A 20 9.22 5.75 0.70
C GLY A 20 9.16 4.54 1.63
N PHE A 21 7.92 4.17 1.99
CA PHE A 21 7.62 2.97 2.76
C PHE A 21 6.84 1.95 1.91
N VAL A 22 7.02 0.67 2.19
CA VAL A 22 6.31 -0.44 1.52
C VAL A 22 5.17 -0.93 2.41
N ILE A 23 3.96 -1.07 1.86
CA ILE A 23 2.78 -1.53 2.57
C ILE A 23 2.34 -2.94 2.13
N PHE A 24 1.89 -3.74 3.08
CA PHE A 24 1.25 -5.03 2.86
C PHE A 24 -0.22 -4.85 2.48
N ASP A 25 -0.69 -5.64 1.52
CA ASP A 25 -2.10 -5.69 1.14
C ASP A 25 -2.99 -6.26 2.26
N TRP A 26 -4.31 -6.13 2.11
CA TRP A 26 -5.33 -6.61 3.04
C TRP A 26 -5.12 -8.08 3.41
N LYS A 27 -4.82 -8.36 4.68
CA LYS A 27 -4.51 -9.71 5.19
C LYS A 27 -3.39 -10.42 4.41
N GLY A 28 -2.54 -9.70 3.69
CA GLY A 28 -1.47 -10.32 2.90
C GLY A 28 -0.46 -11.07 3.78
N ILE A 29 -0.32 -10.67 5.04
CA ILE A 29 0.56 -11.32 6.00
C ILE A 29 0.00 -12.67 6.49
N ASP A 30 -1.32 -12.77 6.68
CA ASP A 30 -2.00 -14.01 7.07
C ASP A 30 -1.82 -15.12 6.03
N MET A 31 -1.72 -14.73 4.76
CA MET A 31 -1.56 -15.64 3.62
C MET A 31 -0.12 -16.13 3.40
N ILE A 32 0.85 -15.71 4.23
CA ILE A 32 2.23 -16.20 4.14
C ILE A 32 2.32 -17.68 4.53
N THR A 33 1.49 -18.11 5.49
CA THR A 33 1.42 -19.49 5.97
C THR A 33 0.20 -20.20 5.39
N TYR A 34 0.29 -21.51 5.19
CA TYR A 34 -0.86 -22.34 4.78
C TYR A 34 -1.15 -23.42 5.84
N PRO A 35 -2.39 -23.53 6.35
CA PRO A 35 -3.53 -22.65 6.09
C PRO A 35 -3.30 -21.20 6.57
N PRO A 36 -4.03 -20.21 6.03
CA PRO A 36 -3.84 -18.81 6.42
C PRO A 36 -3.94 -18.64 7.94
N HIS A 37 -3.08 -17.79 8.49
CA HIS A 37 -3.03 -17.50 9.93
C HIS A 37 -2.64 -18.70 10.84
N SER A 38 -2.21 -19.84 10.29
CA SER A 38 -1.77 -21.00 11.09
C SER A 38 -0.55 -20.72 11.99
N ASN A 39 0.37 -19.88 11.53
CA ASN A 39 1.51 -19.42 12.32
C ASN A 39 1.74 -17.93 12.11
N TYR A 40 0.90 -17.10 12.74
CA TYR A 40 0.92 -15.66 12.54
C TYR A 40 2.23 -15.00 12.98
N THR A 41 2.85 -15.47 14.08
CA THR A 41 4.16 -14.99 14.55
C THR A 41 5.26 -15.14 13.49
N GLU A 42 5.32 -16.31 12.85
CA GLU A 42 6.27 -16.57 11.77
C GLU A 42 5.97 -15.70 10.55
N SER A 43 4.70 -15.52 10.21
CA SER A 43 4.27 -14.61 9.13
C SER A 43 4.70 -13.17 9.39
N VAL A 44 4.55 -12.68 10.62
CA VAL A 44 5.02 -11.34 11.04
C VAL A 44 6.54 -11.22 10.89
N LEU A 45 7.29 -12.19 11.42
CA LEU A 45 8.74 -12.19 11.34
C LEU A 45 9.24 -12.21 9.88
N LYS A 46 8.65 -13.06 9.02
CA LYS A 46 8.98 -13.14 7.59
C LYS A 46 8.66 -11.84 6.87
N GLY A 47 7.48 -11.25 7.12
CA GLY A 47 7.06 -10.00 6.49
C GLY A 47 7.99 -8.83 6.82
N ILE A 48 8.34 -8.66 8.09
CA ILE A 48 9.24 -7.58 8.54
C ILE A 48 10.67 -7.81 8.01
N SER A 49 11.14 -9.06 8.03
CA SER A 49 12.46 -9.45 7.52
C SER A 49 12.59 -9.31 6.01
N ALA A 50 11.49 -9.44 5.26
CA ALA A 50 11.44 -9.19 3.82
C ALA A 50 11.64 -7.71 3.46
N GLY A 51 11.44 -6.82 4.43
CA GLY A 51 11.61 -5.38 4.24
C GLY A 51 10.30 -4.62 4.08
N ILE A 52 9.18 -5.18 4.52
CA ILE A 52 7.91 -4.45 4.55
C ILE A 52 7.88 -3.49 5.74
N ASP A 53 7.29 -2.31 5.54
CA ASP A 53 7.34 -1.18 6.48
C ASP A 53 5.99 -0.92 7.15
N MET A 54 4.87 -1.19 6.47
CA MET A 54 3.52 -1.02 7.04
C MET A 54 2.67 -2.24 6.74
N ILE A 55 1.93 -2.72 7.74
CA ILE A 55 1.09 -3.91 7.62
C ILE A 55 -0.38 -3.50 7.78
N MET A 56 -1.18 -3.79 6.75
CA MET A 56 -2.62 -3.55 6.77
C MET A 56 -3.33 -4.66 7.54
N VAL A 57 -3.47 -4.47 8.85
CA VAL A 57 -4.23 -5.37 9.72
C VAL A 57 -5.67 -4.85 9.84
N PRO A 58 -6.67 -5.52 9.25
CA PRO A 58 -8.03 -4.99 9.22
C PRO A 58 -8.82 -5.17 10.52
N TYR A 59 -8.47 -6.15 11.35
CA TYR A 59 -9.27 -6.52 12.52
C TYR A 59 -8.43 -6.59 13.80
N ASN A 60 -7.48 -7.52 13.89
CA ASN A 60 -6.79 -7.84 15.15
C ASN A 60 -5.44 -7.12 15.31
N HIS A 61 -5.47 -5.80 15.41
CA HIS A 61 -4.24 -4.99 15.56
C HIS A 61 -3.51 -5.26 16.89
N THR A 62 -4.24 -5.60 17.96
CA THR A 62 -3.64 -5.87 19.28
C THR A 62 -2.74 -7.11 19.25
N GLU A 63 -3.18 -8.20 18.61
CA GLU A 63 -2.37 -9.39 18.42
C GLU A 63 -1.07 -9.09 17.66
N PHE A 64 -1.18 -8.35 16.55
CA PHE A 64 -0.03 -7.94 15.77
C PHE A 64 0.97 -7.11 16.60
N ILE A 65 0.49 -6.13 17.37
CA ILE A 65 1.33 -5.27 18.20
C ILE A 65 2.06 -6.11 19.27
N ASN A 66 1.36 -7.00 19.96
CA ASN A 66 1.96 -7.85 20.99
C ASN A 66 3.06 -8.75 20.40
N ILE A 67 2.80 -9.38 19.26
CA ILE A 67 3.77 -10.23 18.57
C ILE A 67 5.01 -9.43 18.15
N VAL A 68 4.84 -8.22 17.62
CA VAL A 68 6.00 -7.38 17.25
C VAL A 68 6.81 -7.00 18.48
N ILE A 69 6.16 -6.62 19.58
CA ILE A 69 6.83 -6.31 20.84
C ILE A 69 7.63 -7.52 21.33
N ASP A 70 7.03 -8.72 21.31
CA ASP A 70 7.70 -9.94 21.71
C ASP A 70 8.89 -10.27 20.81
N LEU A 71 8.76 -10.11 19.49
CA LEU A 71 9.85 -10.34 18.54
C LEU A 71 11.02 -9.36 18.73
N VAL A 72 10.74 -8.11 19.11
CA VAL A 72 11.77 -7.11 19.43
C VAL A 72 12.43 -7.44 20.78
N ASN A 73 11.64 -7.73 21.81
CA ASN A 73 12.15 -8.07 23.15
C ASN A 73 13.04 -9.33 23.14
N ASN A 74 12.70 -10.30 22.28
CA ASN A 74 13.48 -11.53 22.09
C ASN A 74 14.61 -11.38 21.06
N ASN A 75 14.90 -10.17 20.57
CA ASN A 75 15.95 -9.86 19.59
C ASN A 75 15.83 -10.55 18.22
N TYR A 76 14.63 -11.03 17.84
CA TYR A 76 14.37 -11.53 16.48
C TYR A 76 14.28 -10.39 15.46
N ILE A 77 13.86 -9.20 15.91
CA ILE A 77 13.82 -7.98 15.11
C ILE A 77 14.69 -6.93 15.82
N SER A 78 15.65 -6.36 15.10
CA SER A 78 16.49 -5.29 15.65
C SER A 78 15.71 -3.99 15.80
N THR A 79 16.00 -3.23 16.85
CA THR A 79 15.44 -1.88 17.05
C THR A 79 15.79 -0.95 15.89
N ASP A 80 16.98 -1.08 15.31
CA ASP A 80 17.39 -0.34 14.11
C ASP A 80 16.44 -0.53 12.92
N ARG A 81 15.87 -1.73 12.77
CA ARG A 81 14.89 -1.99 11.71
C ARG A 81 13.60 -1.24 11.97
N ILE A 82 13.15 -1.19 13.21
CA ILE A 82 11.96 -0.41 13.60
C ILE A 82 12.21 1.08 13.35
N ASP A 83 13.39 1.59 13.70
CA ASP A 83 13.77 2.98 13.46
C ASP A 83 13.79 3.34 11.96
N ASP A 84 14.33 2.48 11.09
CA ASP A 84 14.31 2.69 9.63
C ASP A 84 12.87 2.75 9.10
N VAL A 85 12.01 1.83 9.55
CA VAL A 85 10.59 1.78 9.17
C VAL A 85 9.87 3.06 9.59
N VAL A 86 10.01 3.47 10.85
CA VAL A 86 9.37 4.67 11.39
C VAL A 86 9.87 5.93 10.67
N LYS A 87 11.17 6.05 10.41
CA LYS A 87 11.76 7.16 9.65
C LYS A 87 11.17 7.29 8.25
N ARG A 88 10.90 6.18 7.55
CA ARG A 88 10.29 6.19 6.20
C ARG A 88 8.84 6.64 6.24
N ILE A 89 8.07 6.14 7.20
CA ILE A 89 6.66 6.54 7.37
C ILE A 89 6.57 8.03 7.72
N LEU A 90 7.36 8.48 8.69
CA LEU A 90 7.39 9.89 9.08
C LEU A 90 7.84 10.79 7.94
N ARG A 91 8.88 10.40 7.18
CA ARG A 91 9.32 11.15 6.00
C ARG A 91 8.16 11.40 5.03
N VAL A 92 7.40 10.38 4.68
CA VAL A 92 6.27 10.54 3.75
C VAL A 92 5.20 11.45 4.36
N LYS A 93 4.88 11.29 5.64
CA LYS A 93 3.90 12.16 6.33
C LYS A 93 4.32 13.63 6.32
N PHE A 94 5.61 13.92 6.57
CA PHE A 94 6.16 15.27 6.50
C PHE A 94 6.19 15.80 5.06
N THR A 95 6.61 14.99 4.08
CA THR A 95 6.61 15.41 2.67
C THR A 95 5.20 15.75 2.16
N LEU A 96 4.18 15.07 2.65
CA LEU A 96 2.78 15.34 2.31
C LEU A 96 2.17 16.53 3.06
N GLY A 97 2.89 17.14 4.01
CA GLY A 97 2.34 18.22 4.83
C GLY A 97 1.23 17.78 5.80
N LEU A 98 1.13 16.49 6.11
CA LEU A 98 0.04 15.95 6.95
C LEU A 98 0.13 16.42 8.41
N PHE A 99 1.27 16.97 8.83
CA PHE A 99 1.41 17.56 10.16
C PHE A 99 0.88 18.99 10.21
N GLU A 100 0.96 19.71 9.10
CA GLU A 100 0.50 21.08 8.94
C GLU A 100 -1.00 21.13 8.61
N THR A 101 -1.46 20.27 7.71
CA THR A 101 -2.87 20.14 7.30
C THR A 101 -3.36 18.71 7.50
N PRO A 102 -3.71 18.31 8.73
CA PRO A 102 -4.10 16.93 9.05
C PRO A 102 -5.54 16.58 8.66
N LEU A 103 -6.38 17.61 8.47
CA LEU A 103 -7.82 17.45 8.19
C LEU A 103 -8.12 17.70 6.72
N ALA A 104 -9.16 17.05 6.23
CA ALA A 104 -9.66 17.28 4.89
C ALA A 104 -10.23 18.69 4.75
N GLU A 105 -9.99 19.32 3.60
CA GLU A 105 -10.62 20.58 3.24
C GLU A 105 -12.03 20.31 2.70
N GLU A 106 -13.06 20.72 3.46
CA GLU A 106 -14.47 20.52 3.07
C GLU A 106 -14.84 21.26 1.77
N THR A 107 -14.12 22.32 1.42
CA THR A 107 -14.31 23.09 0.18
C THR A 107 -14.00 22.30 -1.09
N LEU A 108 -13.32 21.15 -0.98
CA LEU A 108 -12.98 20.28 -2.11
C LEU A 108 -14.09 19.29 -2.47
N VAL A 109 -15.18 19.21 -1.67
CA VAL A 109 -16.29 18.28 -1.92
C VAL A 109 -16.94 18.50 -3.29
N ASP A 110 -17.06 19.76 -3.73
CA ASP A 110 -17.64 20.12 -5.04
C ASP A 110 -16.78 19.67 -6.23
N GLN A 111 -15.53 19.26 -6.00
CA GLN A 111 -14.66 18.70 -7.03
C GLN A 111 -14.98 17.23 -7.33
N LEU A 112 -15.65 16.51 -6.42
CA LEU A 112 -16.02 15.11 -6.57
C LEU A 112 -16.99 14.93 -7.74
N GLY A 113 -16.55 14.25 -8.80
CA GLY A 113 -17.37 14.03 -10.00
C GLY A 113 -17.52 15.25 -10.92
N SER A 114 -16.74 16.32 -10.72
CA SER A 114 -16.78 17.48 -11.59
C SER A 114 -16.40 17.13 -13.04
N GLN A 115 -17.02 17.80 -14.04
CA GLN A 115 -16.79 17.51 -15.47
C GLN A 115 -15.32 17.64 -15.91
N ARG A 116 -14.49 18.34 -15.12
CA ARG A 116 -13.04 18.49 -15.33
C ARG A 116 -12.30 17.15 -15.26
N PHE A 117 -12.75 16.21 -14.44
CA PHE A 117 -12.14 14.89 -14.29
C PHE A 117 -12.85 13.79 -15.11
N GLY A 118 -14.03 14.09 -15.67
CA GLY A 118 -14.89 13.11 -16.35
C GLY A 118 -14.72 12.97 -17.87
N LYS A 119 -13.89 13.79 -18.53
CA LYS A 119 -13.83 13.84 -20.01
C LYS A 119 -12.57 13.28 -20.67
N GLY A 120 -11.62 12.72 -19.90
CA GLY A 120 -10.32 12.30 -20.42
C GLY A 120 -9.98 10.81 -20.38
N SER A 121 -10.85 9.93 -19.85
CA SER A 121 -10.52 8.50 -19.67
C SER A 121 -11.38 7.57 -20.55
N CYS A 122 -11.75 8.01 -21.75
CA CYS A 122 -12.28 7.11 -22.76
C CYS A 122 -11.50 7.30 -24.05
N GLU A 123 -10.43 6.53 -24.22
CA GLU A 123 -9.70 6.48 -25.49
C GLU A 123 -10.25 5.42 -26.45
N GLU A 124 -11.04 4.44 -25.99
CA GLU A 124 -11.82 3.57 -26.89
C GLU A 124 -12.99 2.90 -26.15
N VAL A 125 -14.20 3.09 -26.66
CA VAL A 125 -15.33 2.20 -26.36
C VAL A 125 -15.89 1.73 -27.69
N THR A 126 -15.60 0.48 -28.04
CA THR A 126 -16.22 -0.20 -29.17
C THR A 126 -17.19 -1.25 -28.64
N CYS A 127 -18.47 -1.05 -28.91
CA CYS A 127 -19.47 -2.09 -28.77
C CYS A 127 -19.93 -2.51 -30.16
N VAL A 128 -20.14 -3.82 -30.35
CA VAL A 128 -21.28 -4.46 -31.03
C VAL A 128 -20.92 -5.91 -31.36
N VAL A 129 -21.71 -6.86 -30.84
CA VAL A 129 -22.43 -7.83 -31.67
C VAL A 129 -23.81 -8.05 -31.03
N GLU A 130 -24.79 -7.28 -31.53
CA GLU A 130 -26.25 -7.49 -31.55
C GLU A 130 -26.88 -8.08 -30.25
N GLU A 131 -27.32 -7.33 -29.24
CA GLU A 131 -28.18 -6.12 -29.22
C GLU A 131 -27.60 -5.01 -28.30
N TRP A 132 -26.31 -4.73 -28.52
CA TRP A 132 -25.50 -3.66 -27.91
C TRP A 132 -25.58 -2.32 -28.68
N ARG A 133 -26.78 -1.76 -28.89
CA ARG A 133 -26.99 -0.68 -29.89
C ARG A 133 -26.49 0.72 -29.53
N GLU A 134 -25.84 0.95 -28.41
CA GLU A 134 -25.19 2.25 -28.16
C GLU A 134 -24.04 2.15 -27.15
N CYS A 135 -22.82 1.93 -27.65
CA CYS A 135 -21.66 2.45 -26.95
C CYS A 135 -20.85 3.34 -27.89
N ARG A 136 -20.57 4.54 -27.42
CA ARG A 136 -19.60 5.47 -28.00
C ARG A 136 -18.81 6.08 -26.86
N CYS A 137 -17.50 6.13 -27.04
CA CYS A 137 -16.73 7.30 -26.67
C CYS A 137 -15.64 7.49 -27.74
N SER A 138 -15.78 8.59 -28.47
CA SER A 138 -14.77 9.11 -29.38
C SER A 138 -14.09 10.29 -28.70
N SER A 139 -12.78 10.23 -28.52
CA SER A 139 -11.97 11.35 -28.08
C SER A 139 -11.78 12.33 -29.24
N SER A 140 -12.11 13.61 -29.03
CA SER A 140 -11.74 14.71 -29.92
C SER A 140 -10.72 15.57 -29.18
N THR A 141 -9.45 15.56 -29.59
CA THR A 141 -8.77 16.58 -30.44
C THR A 141 -7.28 16.61 -30.00
N PRO A 142 -6.30 17.28 -30.68
CA PRO A 142 -6.28 18.13 -31.90
C PRO A 142 -5.10 17.74 -32.87
N PRO A 143 -4.69 18.51 -33.91
CA PRO A 143 -5.32 19.64 -34.60
C PRO A 143 -6.04 19.28 -35.91
#